data_AF-A0A3M5FVJ0-F1
#
_entry.id   AF-A0A3M5FVJ0-F1
#
_cell.length_a   1.000
_cell.length_b   1.000
_cell.length_c   1.000
_cell.angle_alpha   90.00
_cell.angle_beta   90.00
_cell.angle_gamma   90.00
#
_symmetry.space_group_name_H-M   'P 1'
#
loop_
_entity.id
_entity.type
_entity.pdbx_description
1 polymer ?
#
loop_
_entity_poly.entity_id
_entity_poly.type
_entity_poly.pdbx_seq_one_letter_code
_entity_poly.pdbx_strand_id
1 'polypeptide(L)'
;MGCVGADAYGEQLRAALLAEHIDCQAVTVVEGVSTGIASILVDASSQNAIVIVAGGNGRLTPALIERFDALLAGSGIVICQLEVPTETVFHTLTRARALGKTVILNPAPASEPLPANWYGLIDYLIPNESEAQTLTGVTVDSSAAAEEAAAAMLAAGARNVIITLGERGTLFASAAGVEHIPARRVQAVDTTAAGDTFVGGFAAALE
;
A
#
# COMPACT_ATOMS: atom_id res chain seq x y z
N MET A 1 -2.83 11.34 -1.58
CA MET A 1 -3.87 11.84 -2.52
C MET A 1 -5.02 10.87 -2.51
N GLY A 2 -6.27 11.33 -2.56
CA GLY A 2 -7.42 10.43 -2.41
C GLY A 2 -8.75 11.11 -2.64
N CYS A 3 -9.83 10.35 -2.48
CA CYS A 3 -11.19 10.83 -2.65
C CYS A 3 -12.06 10.39 -1.47
N VAL A 4 -12.86 11.31 -0.94
CA VAL A 4 -13.89 11.04 0.08
C VAL A 4 -15.26 11.40 -0.47
N GLY A 5 -16.33 10.87 0.14
CA GLY A 5 -17.68 11.26 -0.21
C GLY A 5 -18.04 12.63 0.37
N ALA A 6 -19.06 13.27 -0.20
CA ALA A 6 -19.70 14.47 0.36
C ALA A 6 -20.64 14.09 1.52
N ASP A 7 -20.11 13.42 2.54
CA ASP A 7 -20.83 12.98 3.73
C ASP A 7 -20.07 13.32 5.02
N ALA A 8 -20.73 13.15 6.17
CA ALA A 8 -20.16 13.47 7.48
C ALA A 8 -18.86 12.71 7.77
N TYR A 9 -18.72 11.48 7.24
CA TYR A 9 -17.48 10.71 7.37
C TYR A 9 -16.34 11.34 6.57
N GLY A 10 -16.60 11.80 5.34
CA GLY A 10 -15.60 12.47 4.51
C GLY A 10 -15.11 13.77 5.15
N GLU A 11 -16.03 14.55 5.73
CA GLU A 11 -15.68 15.75 6.50
C GLU A 11 -14.82 15.40 7.72
N GLN A 12 -15.23 14.40 8.51
CA GLN A 12 -14.51 13.96 9.70
C GLN A 12 -13.09 13.45 9.38
N LEU A 13 -12.95 12.59 8.36
CA LEU A 13 -11.65 12.05 7.94
C LEU A 13 -10.71 13.17 7.46
N ARG A 14 -11.21 14.09 6.63
CA ARG A 14 -10.42 15.23 6.16
C ARG A 14 -10.01 16.16 7.30
N ALA A 15 -10.89 16.38 8.27
CA ALA A 15 -10.57 17.17 9.46
C ALA A 15 -9.49 16.50 10.33
N ALA A 16 -9.56 15.17 10.49
CA ALA A 16 -8.55 14.40 11.24
C ALA A 16 -7.16 14.49 10.57
N LEU A 17 -7.08 14.34 9.24
CA LEU A 17 -5.82 14.51 8.51
C LEU A 17 -5.22 15.91 8.71
N LEU A 18 -6.04 16.95 8.64
CA LEU A 18 -5.58 18.33 8.88
C LEU A 18 -5.10 18.56 10.32
N ALA A 19 -5.74 17.92 11.31
CA ALA A 19 -5.34 17.97 12.71
C ALA A 19 -3.95 17.32 12.93
N GLU A 20 -3.62 16.30 12.16
CA GLU A 20 -2.29 15.66 12.10
C GLU A 20 -1.31 16.40 11.17
N HIS A 21 -1.64 17.62 10.74
CA HIS A 21 -0.83 18.46 9.87
C HIS A 21 -0.55 17.88 8.46
N ILE A 22 -1.41 16.98 7.98
CA ILE A 22 -1.32 16.42 6.62
C ILE A 22 -1.98 17.37 5.62
N ASP A 23 -1.25 17.76 4.57
CA ASP A 23 -1.80 18.57 3.49
C ASP A 23 -2.87 17.80 2.71
N CYS A 24 -4.09 18.32 2.77
CA CYS A 24 -5.28 17.73 2.15
C CYS A 24 -5.69 18.41 0.83
N GLN A 25 -4.81 19.19 0.17
CA GLN A 25 -5.09 19.81 -1.13
C GLN A 25 -5.51 18.80 -2.21
N ALA A 26 -4.92 17.61 -2.19
CA ALA A 26 -5.24 16.50 -3.11
C ALA A 26 -6.16 15.43 -2.50
N VAL A 27 -6.98 15.81 -1.52
CA VAL A 27 -8.11 15.00 -1.03
C VAL A 27 -9.39 15.59 -1.63
N THR A 28 -9.92 14.93 -2.65
CA THR A 28 -11.09 15.41 -3.39
C THR A 28 -12.38 14.94 -2.71
N VAL A 29 -13.30 15.87 -2.48
CA VAL A 29 -14.67 15.53 -2.05
C VAL A 29 -15.51 15.24 -3.28
N VAL A 30 -16.17 14.09 -3.31
CA VAL A 30 -16.97 13.63 -4.44
C VAL A 30 -18.45 13.65 -4.10
N GLU A 31 -19.20 14.45 -4.85
CA GLU A 31 -20.66 14.59 -4.72
C GLU A 31 -21.38 13.29 -5.14
N GLY A 32 -22.49 12.99 -4.45
CA GLY A 32 -23.38 11.88 -4.81
C GLY A 32 -22.83 10.48 -4.55
N VAL A 33 -21.72 10.35 -3.81
CA VAL A 33 -21.19 9.06 -3.34
C VAL A 33 -20.87 9.13 -1.84
N SER A 34 -20.97 8.00 -1.15
CA SER A 34 -20.51 7.89 0.23
C SER A 34 -18.98 7.82 0.29
N THR A 35 -18.42 8.17 1.44
CA THR A 35 -17.05 7.81 1.80
C THR A 35 -16.89 6.29 1.83
N GLY A 36 -15.69 5.81 1.52
CA GLY A 36 -15.38 4.38 1.56
C GLY A 36 -15.56 3.83 2.97
N ILE A 37 -16.12 2.61 3.08
CA ILE A 37 -16.33 1.94 4.37
C ILE A 37 -15.86 0.49 4.29
N ALA A 38 -15.34 -0.01 5.41
CA ALA A 38 -15.11 -1.42 5.63
C ALA A 38 -15.97 -1.87 6.82
N SER A 39 -16.97 -2.72 6.56
CA SER A 39 -17.79 -3.32 7.61
C SER A 39 -17.17 -4.64 8.04
N ILE A 40 -16.65 -4.68 9.26
CA ILE A 40 -16.12 -5.88 9.90
C ILE A 40 -17.28 -6.58 10.61
N LEU A 41 -17.75 -7.67 10.04
CA LEU A 41 -18.80 -8.52 10.59
C LEU A 41 -18.13 -9.65 11.37
N VAL A 42 -18.42 -9.75 12.66
CA VAL A 42 -17.97 -10.87 13.50
C VAL A 42 -19.18 -11.74 13.80
N ASP A 43 -19.18 -12.99 13.34
CA ASP A 43 -20.27 -13.92 13.64
C ASP A 43 -20.16 -14.49 15.07
N ALA A 44 -21.20 -15.18 15.52
CA ALA A 44 -21.24 -15.81 16.85
C ALA A 44 -20.18 -16.92 17.03
N SER A 45 -19.56 -17.39 15.95
CA SER A 45 -18.49 -18.38 15.92
C SER A 45 -17.09 -17.72 15.83
N SER A 46 -17.01 -16.39 15.98
CA SER A 46 -15.77 -15.60 15.83
C SER A 46 -15.14 -15.66 14.42
N GLN A 47 -15.95 -15.92 13.39
CA GLN A 47 -15.53 -15.75 12.00
C GLN A 47 -15.67 -14.26 11.62
N ASN A 48 -14.61 -13.70 11.05
CA ASN A 48 -14.60 -12.32 10.54
C ASN A 48 -14.94 -12.32 9.04
N ALA A 49 -15.93 -11.53 8.64
CA ALA A 49 -16.18 -11.19 7.24
C ALA A 49 -16.03 -9.67 7.07
N ILE A 50 -15.20 -9.25 6.12
CA ILE A 50 -14.96 -7.83 5.84
C ILE A 50 -15.68 -7.49 4.53
N VAL A 51 -16.66 -6.60 4.61
CA VAL A 51 -17.37 -6.06 3.43
C VAL A 51 -16.84 -4.67 3.13
N ILE A 52 -16.18 -4.51 1.99
CA ILE A 52 -15.61 -3.24 1.55
C ILE A 52 -16.54 -2.59 0.54
N VAL A 53 -16.90 -1.33 0.80
CA VAL A 53 -17.58 -0.46 -0.16
C VAL A 53 -16.60 0.67 -0.49
N ALA A 54 -16.07 0.69 -1.71
CA ALA A 54 -15.02 1.63 -2.10
C ALA A 54 -15.45 3.10 -1.95
N GLY A 55 -16.73 3.43 -2.20
CA GLY A 55 -17.26 4.79 -2.07
C GLY A 55 -16.41 5.80 -2.83
N GLY A 56 -16.00 6.88 -2.14
CA GLY A 56 -15.08 7.89 -2.64
C GLY A 56 -13.77 7.33 -3.21
N ASN A 57 -13.16 6.31 -2.60
CA ASN A 57 -11.90 5.73 -3.08
C ASN A 57 -12.01 5.24 -4.52
N GLY A 58 -13.15 4.64 -4.88
CA GLY A 58 -13.45 4.17 -6.24
C GLY A 58 -13.66 5.28 -7.28
N ARG A 59 -13.59 6.55 -6.87
CA ARG A 59 -13.69 7.74 -7.74
C ARG A 59 -12.35 8.42 -7.98
N LEU A 60 -11.25 7.91 -7.44
CA LEU A 60 -9.92 8.43 -7.73
C LEU A 60 -9.49 7.97 -9.12
N THR A 61 -9.44 8.89 -10.08
CA THR A 61 -9.10 8.64 -11.48
C THR A 61 -7.71 9.16 -11.84
N PRO A 62 -7.09 8.69 -12.94
CA PRO A 62 -5.83 9.26 -13.44
C PRO A 62 -5.91 10.78 -13.66
N ALA A 63 -7.01 11.28 -14.21
CA ALA A 63 -7.22 12.72 -14.42
C ALA A 63 -7.22 13.53 -13.12
N LEU A 64 -7.64 12.96 -11.99
CA LEU A 64 -7.52 13.61 -10.69
C LEU A 64 -6.06 13.68 -10.23
N ILE A 65 -5.26 12.65 -10.50
CA ILE A 65 -3.81 12.67 -10.21
C ILE A 65 -3.12 13.77 -11.04
N GLU A 66 -3.42 13.84 -12.34
CA GLU A 66 -2.86 14.85 -13.25
C GLU A 66 -3.16 16.29 -12.83
N ARG A 67 -4.35 16.55 -12.27
CA ARG A 67 -4.71 17.89 -11.74
C ARG A 67 -3.78 18.36 -10.62
N PHE A 68 -3.15 17.43 -9.92
CA PHE A 68 -2.24 17.69 -8.81
C PHE A 68 -0.80 17.25 -9.13
N ASP A 69 -0.45 17.17 -10.41
CA ASP A 69 0.88 16.72 -10.86
C ASP A 69 2.03 17.52 -10.23
N ALA A 70 1.83 18.81 -9.97
CA ALA A 70 2.80 19.64 -9.28
C ALA A 70 3.13 19.14 -7.86
N LEU A 71 2.16 18.54 -7.14
CA LEU A 71 2.40 17.94 -5.83
C LEU A 71 3.23 16.66 -5.96
N LEU A 72 2.96 15.80 -6.95
CA LEU A 72 3.80 14.64 -7.25
C LEU A 72 5.22 15.07 -7.62
N ALA A 73 5.34 16.11 -8.47
CA ALA A 73 6.63 16.64 -8.88
C ALA A 73 7.41 17.26 -7.71
N GLY A 74 6.72 17.77 -6.69
CA GLY A 74 7.31 18.30 -5.47
C GLY A 74 7.71 17.26 -4.42
N SER A 75 7.25 16.01 -4.53
CA SER A 75 7.55 14.98 -3.52
C SER A 75 8.94 14.33 -3.72
N GLY A 76 9.49 13.72 -2.66
CA GLY A 76 10.64 12.83 -2.74
C GLY A 76 10.24 11.37 -2.97
N ILE A 77 9.20 10.93 -2.24
CA ILE A 77 8.68 9.57 -2.24
C ILE A 77 7.21 9.57 -2.65
N VAL A 78 6.78 8.55 -3.41
CA VAL A 78 5.38 8.28 -3.73
C VAL A 78 5.02 6.88 -3.24
N ILE A 79 4.02 6.79 -2.38
CA ILE A 79 3.52 5.52 -1.81
C ILE A 79 2.14 5.25 -2.39
N CYS A 80 1.90 4.02 -2.86
CA CYS A 80 0.59 3.55 -3.30
C CYS A 80 0.18 2.25 -2.60
N GLN A 81 -1.12 2.03 -2.52
CA GLN A 81 -1.76 0.75 -2.16
C GLN A 81 -2.83 0.37 -3.21
N LEU A 82 -3.54 -0.77 -3.04
CA LEU A 82 -4.47 -1.33 -4.03
C LEU A 82 -5.97 -1.19 -3.65
N GLU A 83 -6.33 -0.26 -2.78
CA GLU A 83 -7.71 0.08 -2.39
C GLU A 83 -8.32 1.23 -3.23
N VAL A 84 -7.60 1.68 -4.26
CA VAL A 84 -8.09 2.63 -5.28
C VAL A 84 -8.03 1.95 -6.65
N PRO A 85 -8.71 2.50 -7.69
CA PRO A 85 -8.73 1.87 -9.00
C PRO A 85 -7.34 1.57 -9.56
N THR A 86 -7.16 0.33 -10.04
CA THR A 86 -5.88 -0.20 -10.54
C THR A 86 -5.27 0.67 -11.64
N GLU A 87 -6.09 1.26 -12.51
CA GLU A 87 -5.63 2.18 -13.56
C GLU A 87 -5.02 3.47 -12.99
N THR A 88 -5.51 3.94 -11.85
CA THR A 88 -4.99 5.11 -11.15
C THR A 88 -3.67 4.80 -10.48
N VAL A 89 -3.55 3.62 -9.86
CA VAL A 89 -2.27 3.17 -9.29
C VAL A 89 -1.23 3.07 -10.40
N PHE A 90 -1.53 2.38 -11.50
CA PHE A 90 -0.61 2.24 -12.64
C PHE A 90 -0.15 3.59 -13.20
N HIS A 91 -1.10 4.52 -13.41
CA HIS A 91 -0.80 5.88 -13.86
C HIS A 91 0.13 6.59 -12.89
N THR A 92 -0.14 6.51 -11.58
CA THR A 92 0.66 7.15 -10.53
C THR A 92 2.07 6.58 -10.47
N LEU A 93 2.23 5.25 -10.52
CA LEU A 93 3.55 4.58 -10.55
C LEU A 93 4.35 5.03 -11.78
N THR A 94 3.71 5.04 -12.95
CA THR A 94 4.35 5.47 -14.21
C THR A 94 4.79 6.93 -14.14
N ARG A 95 3.92 7.81 -13.62
CA ARG A 95 4.21 9.23 -13.52
C ARG A 95 5.31 9.54 -12.51
N ALA A 96 5.25 8.91 -11.33
CA ALA A 96 6.27 9.02 -10.29
C ALA A 96 7.65 8.58 -10.82
N ARG A 97 7.71 7.46 -11.56
CA ARG A 97 8.93 6.98 -12.21
C ARG A 97 9.47 7.98 -13.24
N ALA A 98 8.61 8.53 -14.09
CA ALA A 98 9.00 9.54 -15.09
C ALA A 98 9.52 10.84 -14.46
N LEU A 99 9.02 11.18 -13.26
CA LEU A 99 9.47 12.32 -12.47
C LEU A 99 10.71 12.02 -11.60
N GLY A 100 11.26 10.79 -11.68
CA GLY A 100 12.44 10.38 -10.91
C GLY A 100 12.19 10.25 -9.41
N LYS A 101 10.96 9.97 -8.99
CA LYS A 101 10.58 9.80 -7.58
C LYS A 101 10.88 8.39 -7.10
N THR A 102 11.16 8.25 -5.81
CA THR A 102 11.21 6.93 -5.18
C THR A 102 9.80 6.37 -5.09
N VAL A 103 9.58 5.19 -5.67
CA VAL A 103 8.25 4.57 -5.71
C VAL A 103 8.15 3.41 -4.71
N ILE A 104 7.20 3.50 -3.78
CA ILE A 104 6.86 2.44 -2.85
C ILE A 104 5.46 1.91 -3.19
N LEU A 105 5.34 0.60 -3.37
CA LEU A 105 4.04 -0.06 -3.49
C LEU A 105 3.85 -1.01 -2.32
N ASN A 106 2.83 -0.77 -1.50
CA ASN A 106 2.25 -1.79 -0.63
C ASN A 106 1.15 -2.48 -1.44
N PRO A 107 1.30 -3.75 -1.83
CA PRO A 107 0.30 -4.44 -2.67
C PRO A 107 -0.90 -4.93 -1.83
N ALA A 108 -1.39 -4.14 -0.88
CA ALA A 108 -2.53 -4.47 -0.03
C ALA A 108 -3.81 -3.79 -0.52
N PRO A 109 -4.95 -4.50 -0.54
CA PRO A 109 -5.07 -5.96 -0.52
C PRO A 109 -4.69 -6.57 -1.88
N ALA A 110 -3.92 -7.67 -1.88
CA ALA A 110 -3.66 -8.44 -3.10
C ALA A 110 -4.69 -9.57 -3.25
N SER A 111 -5.54 -9.49 -4.27
CA SER A 111 -6.41 -10.60 -4.68
C SER A 111 -5.92 -11.35 -5.93
N GLU A 112 -4.99 -10.76 -6.68
CA GLU A 112 -4.43 -11.31 -7.91
C GLU A 112 -2.96 -10.87 -8.10
N PRO A 113 -2.19 -11.57 -8.95
CA PRO A 113 -0.84 -11.14 -9.31
C PRO A 113 -0.83 -9.74 -9.93
N LEU A 114 0.19 -8.93 -9.60
CA LEU A 114 0.39 -7.65 -10.26
C LEU A 114 0.68 -7.83 -11.76
N PRO A 115 0.20 -6.93 -12.64
CA PRO A 115 0.58 -6.95 -14.04
C PRO A 115 2.10 -6.83 -14.21
N ALA A 116 2.68 -7.65 -15.10
CA ALA A 116 4.14 -7.77 -15.24
C ALA A 116 4.85 -6.42 -15.51
N ASN A 117 4.19 -5.50 -16.21
CA ASN A 117 4.73 -4.18 -16.53
C ASN A 117 4.76 -3.20 -15.35
N TRP A 118 4.23 -3.57 -14.17
CA TRP A 118 4.29 -2.73 -12.97
C TRP A 118 5.60 -2.86 -12.22
N TYR A 119 6.16 -4.06 -12.12
CA TYR A 119 7.32 -4.36 -11.27
C TYR A 119 8.51 -3.44 -11.54
N GLY A 120 8.82 -3.17 -12.81
CA GLY A 120 9.90 -2.26 -13.21
C GLY A 120 9.68 -0.78 -12.87
N LEU A 121 8.50 -0.41 -12.37
CA LEU A 121 8.18 0.95 -11.92
C LEU A 121 8.41 1.12 -10.40
N ILE A 122 8.68 0.05 -9.67
CA ILE A 122 8.66 0.02 -8.20
C ILE A 122 10.08 -0.04 -7.64
N ASP A 123 10.44 0.94 -6.81
CA ASP A 123 11.72 0.93 -6.09
C ASP A 123 11.65 0.05 -4.83
N TYR A 124 10.53 0.07 -4.10
CA TYR A 124 10.29 -0.81 -2.95
C TYR A 124 8.90 -1.44 -3.02
N LEU A 125 8.85 -2.77 -3.16
CA LEU A 125 7.62 -3.56 -3.10
C LEU A 125 7.50 -4.17 -1.70
N ILE A 126 6.43 -3.85 -0.96
CA ILE A 126 6.30 -4.20 0.46
C ILE A 126 5.06 -5.06 0.75
N PRO A 127 5.04 -6.36 0.37
CA PRO A 127 3.94 -7.27 0.72
C PRO A 127 4.06 -7.83 2.14
N ASN A 128 2.96 -8.34 2.69
CA ASN A 128 2.98 -9.36 3.75
C ASN A 128 3.11 -10.78 3.19
N GLU A 129 3.09 -11.82 4.04
CA GLU A 129 3.18 -13.21 3.60
C GLU A 129 2.07 -13.63 2.61
N SER A 130 0.83 -13.25 2.90
CA SER A 130 -0.32 -13.62 2.08
C SER A 130 -0.31 -12.92 0.72
N GLU A 131 0.10 -11.65 0.69
CA GLU A 131 0.26 -10.88 -0.53
C GLU A 131 1.43 -11.41 -1.36
N ALA A 132 2.57 -11.71 -0.74
CA ALA A 132 3.72 -12.32 -1.42
C ALA A 132 3.33 -13.65 -2.08
N GLN A 133 2.52 -14.47 -1.40
CA GLN A 133 1.94 -15.68 -1.98
C GLN A 133 1.02 -15.37 -3.15
N THR A 134 0.11 -14.40 -3.04
CA THR A 134 -0.77 -14.00 -4.15
C THR A 134 0.02 -13.52 -5.37
N LEU A 135 1.10 -12.77 -5.15
CA LEU A 135 1.92 -12.21 -6.23
C LEU A 135 2.79 -13.25 -6.95
N THR A 136 3.27 -14.26 -6.23
CA THR A 136 4.30 -15.18 -6.73
C THR A 136 3.82 -16.62 -6.91
N GLY A 137 2.71 -17.00 -6.26
CA GLY A 137 2.27 -18.38 -6.13
C GLY A 137 3.05 -19.19 -5.08
N VAL A 138 4.03 -18.60 -4.40
CA VAL A 138 4.86 -19.27 -3.38
C VAL A 138 4.26 -19.07 -2.00
N THR A 139 3.90 -20.16 -1.33
CA THR A 139 3.41 -20.09 0.07
C THR A 139 4.54 -19.69 1.02
N VAL A 140 4.41 -18.53 1.68
CA VAL A 140 5.46 -17.97 2.55
C VAL A 140 5.33 -18.49 4.00
N ASP A 141 5.70 -19.75 4.20
CA ASP A 141 5.65 -20.42 5.52
C ASP A 141 7.00 -20.50 6.24
N SER A 142 8.09 -20.15 5.57
CA SER A 142 9.46 -20.29 6.07
C SER A 142 10.37 -19.18 5.52
N SER A 143 11.54 -18.98 6.14
CA SER A 143 12.55 -18.02 5.66
C SER A 143 12.99 -18.33 4.23
N ALA A 144 13.17 -19.61 3.88
CA ALA A 144 13.54 -20.03 2.53
C ALA A 144 12.43 -19.73 1.51
N ALA A 145 11.15 -19.98 1.85
CA ALA A 145 10.04 -19.63 0.98
C ALA A 145 9.86 -18.11 0.82
N ALA A 146 10.15 -17.33 1.86
CA ALA A 146 10.17 -15.87 1.77
C ALA A 146 11.28 -15.38 0.83
N GLU A 147 12.47 -15.99 0.89
CA GLU A 147 13.58 -15.70 -0.03
C GLU A 147 13.21 -16.04 -1.48
N GLU A 148 12.55 -17.18 -1.72
CA GLU A 148 12.06 -17.59 -3.04
C GLU A 148 11.03 -16.61 -3.60
N ALA A 149 10.02 -16.22 -2.81
CA ALA A 149 9.03 -15.23 -3.20
C ALA A 149 9.66 -13.87 -3.51
N ALA A 150 10.62 -13.43 -2.68
CA ALA A 150 11.36 -12.18 -2.91
C ALA A 150 12.18 -12.24 -4.20
N ALA A 151 12.87 -13.35 -4.46
CA ALA A 151 13.64 -13.55 -5.68
C ALA A 151 12.75 -13.52 -6.93
N ALA A 152 11.54 -14.09 -6.88
CA ALA A 152 10.56 -14.04 -7.97
C ALA A 152 10.12 -12.60 -8.29
N MET A 153 9.84 -11.78 -7.27
CA MET A 153 9.45 -10.38 -7.44
C MET A 153 10.61 -9.50 -7.95
N LEU A 154 11.84 -9.75 -7.50
CA LEU A 154 13.04 -9.10 -8.05
C LEU A 154 13.25 -9.47 -9.52
N ALA A 155 13.09 -10.76 -9.87
CA ALA A 155 13.20 -11.23 -11.24
C ALA A 155 12.11 -10.65 -12.16
N ALA A 156 10.92 -10.36 -11.61
CA ALA A 156 9.85 -9.68 -12.33
C ALA A 156 10.14 -8.18 -12.58
N GLY A 157 11.09 -7.59 -11.84
CA GLY A 157 11.63 -6.25 -12.10
C GLY A 157 11.54 -5.26 -10.95
N ALA A 158 10.98 -5.64 -9.79
CA ALA A 158 11.02 -4.78 -8.61
C ALA A 158 12.48 -4.54 -8.18
N ARG A 159 12.84 -3.32 -7.80
CA ARG A 159 14.23 -3.00 -7.45
C ARG A 159 14.63 -3.55 -6.09
N ASN A 160 13.75 -3.40 -5.11
CA ASN A 160 13.89 -3.93 -3.77
C ASN A 160 12.55 -4.53 -3.32
N VAL A 161 12.62 -5.59 -2.53
CA VAL A 161 11.46 -6.27 -1.96
C VAL A 161 11.61 -6.32 -0.45
N ILE A 162 10.53 -5.98 0.26
CA ILE A 162 10.44 -6.06 1.72
C ILE A 162 9.23 -6.93 2.06
N ILE A 163 9.44 -8.17 2.50
CA ILE A 163 8.33 -9.02 2.94
C ILE A 163 8.17 -8.87 4.45
N THR A 164 7.03 -8.37 4.91
CA THR A 164 6.69 -8.36 6.33
C THR A 164 6.26 -9.77 6.77
N LEU A 165 6.84 -10.27 7.87
CA LEU A 165 6.70 -11.66 8.34
C LEU A 165 6.06 -11.75 9.74
N GLY A 166 5.25 -10.76 10.10
CA GLY A 166 4.66 -10.61 11.43
C GLY A 166 5.71 -10.65 12.55
N GLU A 167 5.52 -11.57 13.50
CA GLU A 167 6.43 -11.74 14.64
C GLU A 167 7.83 -12.25 14.26
N ARG A 168 7.99 -12.83 13.05
CA ARG A 168 9.28 -13.29 12.54
C ARG A 168 10.13 -12.15 12.00
N GLY A 169 9.58 -10.94 11.91
CA GLY A 169 10.30 -9.75 11.47
C GLY A 169 10.03 -9.43 10.01
N THR A 170 11.11 -9.18 9.27
CA THR A 170 11.03 -8.68 7.90
C THR A 170 12.18 -9.24 7.09
N LEU A 171 11.90 -9.64 5.84
CA LEU A 171 12.92 -9.98 4.87
C LEU A 171 13.11 -8.79 3.93
N PHE A 172 14.35 -8.32 3.77
CA PHE A 172 14.75 -7.36 2.76
C PHE A 172 15.57 -8.05 1.68
N ALA A 173 15.22 -7.86 0.41
CA ALA A 173 15.94 -8.41 -0.72
C ALA A 173 16.19 -7.35 -1.79
N SER A 174 17.40 -7.36 -2.35
CA SER A 174 17.81 -6.51 -3.47
C SER A 174 18.83 -7.23 -4.34
N ALA A 175 19.32 -6.57 -5.39
CA ALA A 175 20.44 -7.09 -6.18
C ALA A 175 21.73 -7.29 -5.37
N ALA A 176 21.87 -6.66 -4.20
CA ALA A 176 23.04 -6.82 -3.32
C ALA A 176 22.97 -8.07 -2.43
N GLY A 177 21.80 -8.69 -2.29
CA GLY A 177 21.59 -9.85 -1.44
C GLY A 177 20.30 -9.78 -0.64
N VAL A 178 20.18 -10.68 0.33
CA VAL A 178 19.01 -10.85 1.18
C VAL A 178 19.40 -10.74 2.65
N GLU A 179 18.58 -10.08 3.44
CA GLU A 179 18.74 -9.89 4.88
C GLU A 179 17.43 -10.17 5.62
N HIS A 180 17.53 -10.90 6.74
CA HIS A 180 16.42 -11.11 7.67
C HIS A 180 16.60 -10.22 8.88
N ILE A 181 15.63 -9.36 9.14
CA ILE A 181 15.63 -8.39 10.22
C ILE A 181 14.60 -8.86 11.25
N PRO A 182 15.00 -9.22 12.49
CA PRO A 182 14.07 -9.73 13.49
C PRO A 182 13.10 -8.64 13.97
N ALA A 183 11.85 -9.02 14.24
CA ALA A 183 10.88 -8.12 14.85
C ALA A 183 11.31 -7.73 16.27
N ARG A 184 10.98 -6.50 16.68
CA ARG A 184 11.01 -6.14 18.10
C ARG A 184 9.86 -6.86 18.80
N ARG A 185 10.17 -7.61 19.86
CA ARG A 185 9.15 -8.27 20.67
C ARG A 185 8.33 -7.22 21.42
N VAL A 186 7.04 -7.15 21.10
CA VAL A 186 6.04 -6.36 21.80
C VAL A 186 4.84 -7.25 22.12
N GLN A 187 4.10 -6.92 23.17
CA GLN A 187 2.83 -7.59 23.41
C GLN A 187 1.81 -7.04 22.40
N ALA A 188 1.37 -7.88 21.46
CA ALA A 188 0.35 -7.50 20.50
C ALA A 188 -0.99 -7.28 21.24
N VAL A 189 -1.53 -6.06 21.12
CA VAL A 189 -2.86 -5.70 21.64
C VAL A 189 -3.85 -5.56 20.48
N ASP A 190 -3.41 -4.91 19.40
CA ASP A 190 -4.11 -4.79 18.12
C ASP A 190 -3.07 -4.74 17.01
N THR A 191 -3.30 -5.47 15.92
CA THR A 191 -2.42 -5.52 14.74
C THR A 191 -3.01 -4.77 13.54
N THR A 192 -4.19 -4.17 13.69
CA THR A 192 -4.79 -3.28 12.70
C THR A 192 -3.83 -2.15 12.36
N ALA A 193 -3.65 -1.87 11.06
CA ALA A 193 -2.75 -0.84 10.54
C ALA A 193 -1.26 -1.00 10.90
N ALA A 194 -0.82 -2.17 11.40
CA ALA A 194 0.61 -2.42 11.65
C ALA A 194 1.44 -2.37 10.34
N GLY A 195 0.87 -2.88 9.24
CA GLY A 195 1.46 -2.79 7.90
C GLY A 195 1.58 -1.35 7.41
N ASP A 196 0.49 -0.57 7.50
CA ASP A 196 0.49 0.85 7.10
C ASP A 196 1.49 1.67 7.93
N THR A 197 1.55 1.40 9.23
CA THR A 197 2.52 2.04 10.14
C THR A 197 3.95 1.67 9.76
N PHE A 198 4.21 0.42 9.40
CA PHE A 198 5.52 -0.03 8.93
C PHE A 198 5.92 0.70 7.64
N VAL A 199 5.04 0.76 6.64
CA VAL A 199 5.32 1.42 5.36
C VAL A 199 5.53 2.92 5.54
N GLY A 200 4.68 3.57 6.32
CA GLY A 200 4.82 5.00 6.64
C GLY A 200 6.12 5.31 7.39
N GLY A 201 6.45 4.52 8.42
CA GLY A 201 7.69 4.66 9.17
C GLY A 201 8.94 4.38 8.33
N PHE A 202 8.88 3.37 7.46
CA PHE A 202 9.95 3.06 6.50
C PHE A 202 10.18 4.23 5.54
N ALA A 203 9.13 4.77 4.93
CA ALA A 203 9.23 5.90 4.03
C ALA A 203 9.79 7.15 4.72
N ALA A 204 9.35 7.44 5.94
CA ALA A 204 9.86 8.57 6.72
C ALA A 204 11.34 8.43 7.11
N ALA A 205 11.86 7.20 7.22
CA ALA A 205 13.27 6.93 7.50
C ALA A 205 14.16 6.91 6.25
N LEU A 206 13.57 6.92 5.05
CA LEU A 206 14.30 6.96 3.77
C LEU A 206 14.66 8.39 3.33
N GLU A 207 13.93 9.40 3.81
CA GLU A 207 14.23 10.84 3.59
C GLU A 207 15.34 11.34 4.52
#